data_AF-A0A3N9PQT0-F1
#
_entry.id   AF-A0A3N9PQT0-F1
#
_cell.length_a   1.000
_cell.length_b   1.000
_cell.length_c   1.000
_cell.angle_alpha   90.00
_cell.angle_beta   90.00
_cell.angle_gamma   90.00
#
_symmetry.space_group_name_H-M   'P 1'
#
loop_
_entity.id
_entity.type
_entity.pdbx_description
1 polymer ?
#
loop_
_entity_poly.entity_id
_entity_poly.type
_entity_poly.pdbx_seq_one_letter_code
_entity_poly.pdbx_strand_id
1 'polypeptide(L)'
;MGRFILIFALLTLFAGRLFPADLVRIEPLTDRILCLTFDEGHIDYFSIGQTRYNGNKVYYSKLNLNAAMNPASYQITSADDGAYGAPQHPVAVGRKAKGAEFHNIYDAANPAALLTHWIYLELPQPLQVGATYTVTL
;
A
#
# COMPACT_ATOMS: atom_id res chain seq x y z
N MET A 1 -18.52 -10.61 56.03
CA MET A 1 -17.19 -10.58 55.39
C MET A 1 -17.13 -11.67 54.34
N GLY A 2 -17.52 -11.37 53.10
CA GLY A 2 -17.48 -12.30 51.96
C GLY A 2 -16.85 -11.58 50.78
N ARG A 3 -15.76 -12.14 50.25
CA ARG A 3 -14.86 -11.53 49.27
C ARG A 3 -15.53 -11.39 47.91
N PHE A 4 -15.64 -10.17 47.39
CA PHE A 4 -15.92 -9.93 45.97
C PHE A 4 -14.61 -10.08 45.20
N ILE A 5 -14.50 -11.12 44.37
CA ILE A 5 -13.42 -11.29 43.41
C ILE A 5 -13.83 -10.53 42.14
N LEU A 6 -13.22 -9.37 41.88
CA LEU A 6 -13.30 -8.70 40.59
C LEU A 6 -12.41 -9.45 39.60
N ILE A 7 -13.02 -10.13 38.62
CA ILE A 7 -12.33 -10.66 37.44
C ILE A 7 -12.21 -9.50 36.44
N PHE A 8 -11.01 -8.95 36.31
CA PHE A 8 -10.68 -7.97 35.29
C PHE A 8 -10.30 -8.75 34.01
N ALA A 9 -11.27 -8.92 33.10
CA ALA A 9 -11.01 -9.55 31.80
C ALA A 9 -10.26 -8.56 30.89
N LEU A 10 -8.96 -8.78 30.72
CA LEU A 10 -8.11 -8.06 29.76
C LEU A 10 -8.44 -8.57 28.35
N LEU A 11 -9.37 -7.91 27.66
CA LEU A 11 -9.59 -8.07 26.22
C LEU A 11 -8.37 -7.50 25.47
N THR A 12 -7.34 -8.31 25.26
CA THR A 12 -6.34 -8.03 24.23
C THR A 12 -6.99 -8.19 22.87
N LEU A 13 -7.47 -7.08 22.31
CA LEU A 13 -7.80 -6.96 20.90
C LEU A 13 -6.53 -7.25 20.11
N PHE A 14 -6.41 -8.46 19.59
CA PHE A 14 -5.55 -8.73 18.44
C PHE A 14 -6.14 -7.97 17.26
N ALA A 15 -5.85 -6.67 17.17
CA ALA A 15 -5.93 -5.97 15.91
C ALA A 15 -4.93 -6.67 14.99
N GLY A 16 -5.43 -7.58 14.15
CA GLY A 16 -4.63 -8.17 13.08
C GLY A 16 -3.96 -7.01 12.36
N ARG A 17 -2.64 -6.99 12.35
CA ARG A 17 -1.90 -6.04 11.52
C ARG A 17 -2.27 -6.36 10.09
N LEU A 18 -3.20 -5.60 9.52
CA LEU A 18 -3.32 -5.48 8.09
C LEU A 18 -2.01 -4.83 7.66
N PHE A 19 -1.08 -5.65 7.20
CA PHE A 19 0.03 -5.13 6.43
C PHE A 19 -0.62 -4.46 5.21
N PRO A 20 -0.32 -3.18 4.95
CA PRO A 20 -0.76 -2.56 3.70
C PRO A 20 -0.03 -3.22 2.53
N ALA A 21 -0.54 -3.03 1.31
CA ALA A 21 0.21 -3.38 0.10
C ALA A 21 1.65 -2.84 0.15
N ASP A 22 2.59 -3.60 -0.39
CA ASP A 22 4.01 -3.29 -0.29
C ASP A 22 4.40 -2.17 -1.26
N LEU A 23 5.09 -1.14 -0.77
CA LEU A 23 5.70 -0.12 -1.63
C LEU A 23 6.98 -0.69 -2.26
N VAL A 24 6.92 -1.04 -3.54
CA VAL A 24 8.01 -1.73 -4.23
C VAL A 24 8.89 -0.80 -5.07
N ARG A 25 8.38 0.39 -5.44
CA ARG A 25 9.14 1.35 -6.26
C ARG A 25 8.64 2.77 -6.09
N ILE A 26 9.57 3.72 -6.10
CA ILE A 26 9.31 5.16 -6.27
C ILE A 26 10.15 5.64 -7.46
N GLU A 27 9.54 6.36 -8.40
CA GLU A 27 10.24 6.90 -9.56
C GLU A 27 9.69 8.27 -9.98
N PRO A 28 10.53 9.23 -10.37
CA PRO A 28 10.07 10.42 -11.07
C PRO A 28 9.65 10.05 -12.49
N LEU A 29 8.43 10.40 -12.88
CA LEU A 29 7.97 10.29 -14.27
C LEU A 29 8.21 11.57 -15.05
N THR A 30 8.10 12.70 -14.37
CA THR A 30 8.47 14.03 -14.85
C THR A 30 9.14 14.77 -13.70
N ASP A 31 9.50 16.03 -13.91
CA ASP A 31 9.92 16.92 -12.84
C ASP A 31 8.78 17.20 -11.83
N ARG A 32 7.50 16.95 -12.16
CA ARG A 32 6.37 17.26 -11.26
C ARG A 32 5.55 16.05 -10.85
N ILE A 33 5.90 14.85 -11.30
CA ILE A 33 5.13 13.65 -11.00
C ILE A 33 6.06 12.58 -10.44
N LEU A 34 5.81 12.16 -9.20
CA LEU A 34 6.34 10.92 -8.63
C LEU A 34 5.32 9.80 -8.82
N CYS A 35 5.79 8.63 -9.21
CA CYS A 35 5.00 7.42 -9.25
C CYS A 35 5.45 6.45 -8.15
N LEU A 36 4.53 6.11 -7.25
CA LEU A 36 4.71 5.08 -6.24
C LEU A 36 4.01 3.81 -6.72
N THR A 37 4.75 2.71 -6.83
CA THR A 37 4.20 1.41 -7.22
C THR A 37 4.00 0.56 -5.98
N PHE A 38 2.77 0.11 -5.77
CA PHE A 38 2.41 -0.81 -4.70
C PHE A 38 2.00 -2.18 -5.24
N ASP A 39 2.39 -3.24 -4.56
CA ASP A 39 2.05 -4.62 -4.89
C ASP A 39 1.21 -5.26 -3.78
N GLU A 40 0.12 -5.93 -4.15
CA GLU A 40 -0.78 -6.56 -3.17
C GLU A 40 -0.35 -7.97 -2.76
N GLY A 41 0.71 -8.54 -3.34
CA GLY A 41 1.24 -9.87 -3.02
C GLY A 41 1.21 -10.84 -4.19
N HIS A 42 1.19 -12.14 -3.91
CA HIS A 42 1.33 -13.21 -4.91
C HIS A 42 0.43 -14.42 -4.65
N ILE A 43 0.29 -15.27 -5.66
CA ILE A 43 -0.43 -16.55 -5.60
C ILE A 43 0.54 -17.69 -5.89
N ASP A 44 0.66 -18.61 -4.94
CA ASP A 44 1.24 -19.92 -5.24
C ASP A 44 0.17 -20.76 -5.93
N TYR A 45 0.32 -20.95 -7.25
CA TYR A 45 -0.65 -21.68 -8.06
C TYR A 45 -0.63 -23.19 -7.77
N PHE A 46 -1.80 -23.81 -7.95
CA PHE A 46 -1.95 -25.25 -7.85
C PHE A 46 -0.99 -26.00 -8.80
N SER A 47 -0.47 -27.12 -8.33
CA SER A 47 0.47 -27.99 -9.07
C SER A 47 -0.22 -29.22 -9.67
N ILE A 48 0.55 -30.09 -10.32
CA ILE A 48 0.06 -31.37 -10.86
C ILE A 48 -0.66 -32.16 -9.76
N GLY A 49 -1.87 -32.63 -10.07
CA GLY A 49 -2.73 -33.38 -9.13
C GLY A 49 -3.60 -32.51 -8.23
N GLN A 50 -3.52 -31.19 -8.34
CA GLN A 50 -4.37 -30.24 -7.62
C GLN A 50 -5.31 -29.50 -8.59
N THR A 51 -6.25 -28.76 -8.03
CA THR A 51 -7.23 -27.95 -8.76
C THR A 51 -7.25 -26.52 -8.24
N ARG A 52 -7.91 -25.62 -8.99
CA ARG A 52 -8.21 -24.25 -8.57
C ARG A 52 -8.99 -24.11 -7.26
N TYR A 53 -9.58 -25.19 -6.74
CA TYR A 53 -10.34 -25.18 -5.48
C TYR A 53 -9.51 -25.59 -4.26
N ASN A 54 -8.39 -26.29 -4.44
CA ASN A 54 -7.64 -26.89 -3.33
C ASN A 54 -6.11 -26.72 -3.41
N GLY A 55 -5.56 -26.14 -4.48
CA GLY A 55 -4.12 -25.99 -4.63
C GLY A 55 -3.59 -24.56 -4.56
N ASN A 56 -4.40 -23.54 -4.89
CA ASN A 56 -3.95 -22.15 -4.81
C ASN A 56 -3.80 -21.69 -3.36
N LYS A 57 -2.70 -20.99 -3.05
CA LYS A 57 -2.54 -20.24 -1.80
C LYS A 57 -2.34 -18.77 -2.14
N VAL A 58 -3.17 -17.91 -1.57
CA VAL A 58 -3.18 -16.48 -1.87
C VAL A 58 -2.55 -15.72 -0.69
N TYR A 59 -1.46 -15.03 -0.96
CA TYR A 59 -0.75 -14.20 0.02
C TYR A 59 -0.95 -12.74 -0.35
N TYR A 60 -1.75 -12.01 0.43
CA TYR A 60 -2.09 -10.66 0.03
C TYR A 60 -2.30 -9.67 1.16
N SER A 61 -2.18 -8.40 0.80
CA SER A 61 -2.37 -7.23 1.63
C SER A 61 -2.92 -6.11 0.76
N LYS A 62 -4.19 -5.72 0.97
CA LYS A 62 -4.85 -4.75 0.10
C LYS A 62 -4.32 -3.34 0.33
N LEU A 63 -4.23 -2.56 -0.74
CA LEU A 63 -3.93 -1.14 -0.62
C LEU A 63 -5.09 -0.40 0.08
N ASN A 64 -4.79 0.37 1.13
CA ASN A 64 -5.78 1.28 1.72
C ASN A 64 -6.00 2.47 0.77
N LEU A 65 -7.01 2.36 -0.10
CA LEU A 65 -7.29 3.37 -1.12
C LEU A 65 -7.65 4.74 -0.55
N ASN A 66 -8.28 4.81 0.62
CA ASN A 66 -8.63 6.09 1.23
C ASN A 66 -7.38 6.88 1.66
N ALA A 67 -6.40 6.19 2.24
CA ALA A 67 -5.11 6.79 2.57
C ALA A 67 -4.30 7.07 1.29
N ALA A 68 -4.22 6.10 0.38
CA ALA A 68 -3.38 6.22 -0.82
C ALA A 68 -3.87 7.31 -1.81
N MET A 69 -5.16 7.65 -1.78
CA MET A 69 -5.71 8.72 -2.61
C MET A 69 -5.75 10.08 -1.92
N ASN A 70 -5.32 10.18 -0.66
CA ASN A 70 -5.30 11.43 0.09
C ASN A 70 -3.94 12.13 -0.06
N PRO A 71 -3.85 13.32 -0.67
CA PRO A 71 -2.59 14.05 -0.78
C PRO A 71 -1.91 14.31 0.58
N ALA A 72 -2.70 14.49 1.66
CA ALA A 72 -2.17 14.73 3.00
C ALA A 72 -1.47 13.50 3.62
N SER A 73 -1.64 12.31 3.03
CA SER A 73 -0.91 11.10 3.43
C SER A 73 0.53 11.08 2.93
N TYR A 74 0.96 12.07 2.16
CA TYR A 74 2.32 12.11 1.59
C TYR A 74 3.04 13.38 1.99
N GLN A 75 4.33 13.25 2.32
CA GLN A 75 5.23 14.38 2.54
C GLN A 75 6.50 14.17 1.72
N ILE A 76 6.86 15.17 0.91
CA ILE A 76 8.08 15.19 0.11
C ILE A 76 9.02 16.23 0.71
N THR A 77 10.24 15.82 1.01
CA THR A 77 11.32 16.68 1.53
C THR A 77 12.62 16.47 0.78
N SER A 78 13.49 17.46 0.81
CA SER A 78 14.84 17.40 0.28
C SER A 78 15.78 18.28 1.12
N ALA A 79 17.02 17.84 1.31
CA ALA A 79 18.05 18.62 1.98
C ALA A 79 18.87 19.49 0.99
N ASP A 80 18.82 19.17 -0.31
CA ASP A 80 19.61 19.77 -1.38
C ASP A 80 18.76 20.53 -2.41
N ASP A 81 17.42 20.53 -2.28
CA ASP A 81 16.48 21.39 -3.01
C ASP A 81 15.71 22.31 -2.04
N GLY A 82 15.99 23.62 -2.13
CA GLY A 82 15.37 24.64 -1.29
C GLY A 82 13.83 24.72 -1.38
N ALA A 83 13.23 24.31 -2.51
CA ALA A 83 11.76 24.27 -2.65
C ALA A 83 11.11 23.20 -1.76
N TYR A 84 11.90 22.20 -1.35
CA TYR A 84 11.48 21.06 -0.52
C TYR A 84 12.23 21.01 0.82
N GLY A 85 12.88 22.12 1.22
CA GLY A 85 13.53 22.23 2.53
C GLY A 85 12.55 22.15 3.71
N ALA A 86 11.26 22.40 3.46
CA ALA A 86 10.16 22.08 4.36
C ALA A 86 9.22 21.04 3.69
N PRO A 87 8.53 20.18 4.47
CA PRO A 87 7.61 19.19 3.93
C PRO A 87 6.58 19.78 2.97
N GLN A 88 6.55 19.25 1.74
CA GLN A 88 5.55 19.58 0.74
C GLN A 88 4.57 18.42 0.58
N HIS A 89 3.30 18.75 0.38
CA HIS A 89 2.26 17.79 0.04
C HIS A 89 1.99 17.84 -1.46
N PRO A 90 1.64 16.71 -2.11
CA PRO A 90 1.11 16.72 -3.46
C PRO A 90 -0.13 17.62 -3.58
N VAL A 91 -0.31 18.26 -4.72
CA VAL A 91 -1.53 19.07 -5.01
C VAL A 91 -2.67 18.20 -5.52
N ALA A 92 -2.35 17.05 -6.11
CA ALA A 92 -3.29 16.06 -6.59
C ALA A 92 -2.70 14.65 -6.53
N VAL A 93 -3.57 13.65 -6.47
CA VAL A 93 -3.20 12.24 -6.51
C VAL A 93 -4.00 11.52 -7.60
N GLY A 94 -3.29 10.93 -8.56
CA GLY A 94 -3.86 10.04 -9.57
C GLY A 94 -3.61 8.58 -9.22
N ARG A 95 -4.43 7.67 -9.76
CA ARG A 95 -4.22 6.23 -9.58
C ARG A 95 -4.53 5.45 -10.84
N LYS A 96 -3.68 4.46 -11.11
CA LYS A 96 -3.94 3.34 -12.00
C LYS A 96 -3.81 2.03 -11.22
N ALA A 97 -4.59 1.02 -11.58
CA ALA A 97 -4.46 -0.33 -11.04
C ALA A 97 -4.58 -1.35 -12.17
N LYS A 98 -3.92 -2.50 -12.03
CA LYS A 98 -4.04 -3.62 -12.97
C LYS A 98 -3.90 -4.94 -12.21
N GLY A 99 -4.64 -5.96 -12.62
CA GLY A 99 -4.42 -7.33 -12.13
C GLY A 99 -3.02 -7.82 -12.49
N ALA A 100 -2.27 -8.22 -11.47
CA ALA A 100 -0.95 -8.84 -11.57
C ALA A 100 -1.09 -10.36 -11.58
N GLU A 101 -1.91 -10.89 -10.68
CA GLU A 101 -2.18 -12.32 -10.53
C GLU A 101 -3.68 -12.60 -10.40
N PHE A 102 -4.13 -13.76 -10.86
CA PHE A 102 -5.55 -14.06 -11.01
C PHE A 102 -5.91 -15.36 -10.30
N HIS A 103 -6.81 -15.26 -9.33
CA HIS A 103 -7.31 -16.39 -8.57
C HIS A 103 -8.61 -16.95 -9.17
N ASN A 104 -9.10 -18.04 -8.58
CA ASN A 104 -10.39 -18.61 -8.90
C ASN A 104 -11.54 -17.62 -8.61
N ILE A 105 -12.21 -17.14 -9.66
CA ILE A 105 -13.35 -16.20 -9.54
C ILE A 105 -14.56 -16.75 -8.76
N TYR A 106 -14.61 -18.06 -8.51
CA TYR A 106 -15.67 -18.71 -7.75
C TYR A 106 -15.33 -18.92 -6.26
N ASP A 107 -14.12 -18.55 -5.83
CA ASP A 107 -13.74 -18.54 -4.42
C ASP A 107 -14.00 -17.17 -3.81
N ALA A 108 -15.08 -17.04 -3.03
CA ALA A 108 -15.46 -15.78 -2.40
C ALA A 108 -14.61 -15.42 -1.17
N ALA A 109 -13.81 -16.35 -0.64
CA ALA A 109 -12.98 -16.10 0.54
C ALA A 109 -11.70 -15.34 0.20
N ASN A 110 -11.24 -15.43 -1.05
CA ASN A 110 -10.04 -14.78 -1.55
C ASN A 110 -10.37 -13.77 -2.66
N PRO A 111 -9.53 -12.75 -2.87
CA PRO A 111 -9.70 -11.84 -4.00
C PRO A 111 -9.56 -12.60 -5.33
N ALA A 112 -10.39 -12.28 -6.31
CA ALA A 112 -10.32 -12.86 -7.65
C ALA A 112 -9.05 -12.46 -8.43
N ALA A 113 -8.39 -11.38 -8.04
CA ALA A 113 -7.10 -10.96 -8.55
C ALA A 113 -6.35 -10.15 -7.50
N LEU A 114 -5.02 -10.24 -7.52
CA LEU A 114 -4.12 -9.34 -6.79
C LEU A 114 -3.69 -8.22 -7.74
N LEU A 115 -3.67 -6.99 -7.23
CA LEU A 115 -3.45 -5.82 -8.05
C LEU A 115 -2.05 -5.24 -7.82
N THR A 116 -1.45 -4.75 -8.91
CA THR A 116 -0.41 -3.71 -8.81
C THR A 116 -1.08 -2.35 -8.94
N HIS A 117 -0.68 -1.41 -8.10
CA HIS A 117 -1.15 -0.02 -8.11
C HIS A 117 -0.02 0.93 -8.47
N TRP A 118 -0.35 1.95 -9.26
CA TRP A 118 0.51 3.10 -9.52
C TRP A 118 -0.21 4.33 -8.97
N ILE A 119 0.39 4.96 -7.97
CA ILE A 119 -0.08 6.21 -7.36
C ILE A 119 0.79 7.35 -7.88
N TYR A 120 0.17 8.30 -8.55
CA TYR A 120 0.83 9.43 -9.18
C TYR A 120 0.65 10.65 -8.27
N LEU A 121 1.73 11.15 -7.70
CA LEU A 121 1.73 12.34 -6.87
C LEU A 121 2.11 13.54 -7.73
N GLU A 122 1.18 14.47 -7.94
CA GLU A 122 1.47 15.74 -8.60
C GLU A 122 2.06 16.72 -7.57
N LEU A 123 3.27 17.17 -7.80
CA LEU A 123 4.01 17.99 -6.86
C LEU A 123 3.75 19.49 -7.08
N PRO A 124 3.76 20.31 -6.00
CA PRO A 124 3.53 21.75 -6.11
C PRO A 124 4.69 22.49 -6.81
N GLN A 125 5.91 21.93 -6.74
CA GLN A 125 7.13 22.46 -7.34
C GLN A 125 7.77 21.40 -8.24
N PRO A 126 8.62 21.78 -9.21
CA PRO A 126 9.39 20.81 -9.98
C PRO A 126 10.57 20.27 -9.15
N LEU A 127 10.85 18.98 -9.29
CA LEU A 127 12.07 18.32 -8.86
C LEU A 127 13.26 18.84 -9.68
N GLN A 128 14.41 18.93 -9.05
CA GLN A 128 15.66 19.37 -9.64
C GLN A 128 16.56 18.18 -9.93
N VAL A 129 17.19 18.21 -11.10
CA VAL A 129 18.17 17.19 -11.49
C VAL A 129 19.35 17.21 -10.52
N GLY A 130 19.70 16.04 -9.98
CA GLY A 130 20.82 15.87 -9.06
C GLY A 130 20.48 16.07 -7.58
N ALA A 131 19.27 16.53 -7.25
CA ALA A 131 18.77 16.59 -5.88
C ALA A 131 18.21 15.25 -5.40
N THR A 132 18.13 15.09 -4.09
CA THR A 132 17.65 13.89 -3.41
C THR A 132 16.36 14.18 -2.66
N TYR A 133 15.37 13.29 -2.79
CA TYR A 133 14.04 13.46 -2.21
C TYR A 133 13.67 12.27 -1.32
N THR A 134 13.05 12.58 -0.17
CA THR A 134 12.42 11.59 0.71
C THR A 134 10.92 11.70 0.57
N VAL A 135 10.23 10.56 0.44
CA VAL A 135 8.77 10.48 0.50
C VAL A 135 8.37 9.74 1.79
N THR A 136 7.60 10.39 2.64
CA THR A 136 7.00 9.80 3.84
C THR A 136 5.52 9.56 3.59
N LEU A 137 5.00 8.41 4.05
CA LEU A 137 3.63 7.93 3.91
C LEU A 137 3.11 7.28 5.21
#